data_AF-A0A804LN89-F1
#
_entry.id   AF-A0A804LN89-F1
#
_cell.length_a   1.000
_cell.length_b   1.000
_cell.length_c   1.000
_cell.angle_alpha   90.00
_cell.angle_beta   90.00
_cell.angle_gamma   90.00
#
_symmetry.space_group_name_H-M   'P 1'
#
loop_
_entity.id
_entity.type
_entity.pdbx_description
1 polymer ?
#
loop_
_entity_poly.entity_id
_entity_poly.type
_entity_poly.pdbx_seq_one_letter_code
_entity_poly.pdbx_strand_id
1 'polypeptide(L)'
;MSKRNLFWVVSQMQAIVERYPCWGDTVEVNTWVSANGKNGMRRDWHIRDSMTGHTTLKATSKWVMMNKLTRKLARIPDEVHTDIEPYFVGRSAIVDEDNSKLPKLPEGQSTCAAKYVRTGLTPTVADVIGIDLGTSNSCISVLE
;
A
#
# COMPACT_ATOMS: atom_id res chain seq x y z
N MET A 1 2.18 12.51 -14.96
CA MET A 1 0.99 12.13 -14.16
C MET A 1 -0.10 13.21 -14.15
N SER A 2 0.14 14.40 -13.59
CA SER A 2 -0.90 15.44 -13.40
C SER A 2 -1.59 15.92 -14.68
N LYS A 3 -0.84 16.04 -15.80
CA LYS A 3 -1.40 16.45 -17.10
C LYS A 3 -2.51 15.53 -17.64
N ARG A 4 -2.52 14.25 -17.24
CA ARG A 4 -3.49 13.25 -17.73
C ARG A 4 -4.62 12.97 -16.74
N ASN A 5 -4.74 13.76 -15.66
CA ASN A 5 -5.66 13.47 -14.56
C ASN A 5 -5.44 12.06 -13.97
N LEU A 6 -4.20 11.57 -13.92
CA LEU A 6 -3.87 10.25 -13.37
C LEU A 6 -3.15 10.39 -12.02
N PHE A 7 -3.49 9.52 -11.08
CA PHE A 7 -2.84 9.38 -9.79
C PHE A 7 -2.69 7.91 -9.42
N TRP A 8 -1.75 7.64 -8.51
CA TRP A 8 -1.44 6.29 -8.04
C TRP A 8 -2.36 5.93 -6.86
N VAL A 9 -2.93 4.73 -6.91
CA VAL A 9 -3.76 4.16 -5.85
C VAL A 9 -3.16 2.83 -5.40
N VAL A 10 -3.06 2.63 -4.09
CA VAL A 10 -2.67 1.33 -3.51
C VAL A 10 -3.88 0.40 -3.57
N SER A 11 -3.75 -0.73 -4.27
CA SER A 11 -4.83 -1.72 -4.41
C SER A 11 -4.69 -2.89 -3.43
N GLN A 12 -3.46 -3.19 -3.00
CA GLN A 12 -3.17 -4.26 -2.05
C GLN A 12 -1.90 -3.90 -1.27
N MET A 13 -1.84 -4.29 -0.01
CA MET A 13 -0.65 -4.21 0.82
C MET A 13 -0.57 -5.43 1.72
N GLN A 14 0.62 -5.98 1.87
CA GLN A 14 0.95 -7.05 2.81
C GLN A 14 2.17 -6.59 3.61
N ALA A 15 2.11 -6.72 4.93
CA ALA A 15 3.21 -6.42 5.84
C ALA A 15 3.44 -7.62 6.76
N ILE A 16 4.70 -8.01 6.92
CA ILE A 16 5.17 -9.04 7.85
C ILE A 16 6.06 -8.33 8.85
N VAL A 17 5.63 -8.29 10.11
CA VAL A 17 6.37 -7.65 11.20
C VAL A 17 7.05 -8.74 12.03
N GLU A 18 8.39 -8.70 12.09
CA GLU A 18 9.18 -9.61 12.93
C GLU A 18 9.37 -9.02 14.34
N ARG A 19 9.60 -7.70 14.41
CA ARG A 19 9.75 -6.95 15.65
C ARG A 19 9.28 -5.52 15.43
N TYR A 20 8.65 -4.89 16.42
CA TYR A 20 8.39 -3.45 16.40
C TYR A 20 9.59 -2.68 16.96
N PRO A 21 9.99 -1.55 16.34
CA PRO A 21 11.05 -0.72 16.89
C PRO A 21 10.60 -0.07 18.21
N CYS A 22 11.52 0.07 19.15
CA CYS A 22 11.29 0.78 20.41
C CYS A 22 11.68 2.26 20.27
N TRP A 23 11.21 3.09 21.20
CA TRP A 23 11.62 4.48 21.26
C TRP A 23 13.14 4.58 21.43
N GLY A 24 13.79 5.38 20.59
CA GLY A 24 15.24 5.52 20.54
C GLY A 24 15.95 4.55 19.57
N ASP A 25 15.27 3.52 19.06
CA ASP A 25 15.85 2.64 18.03
C ASP A 25 16.03 3.41 16.72
N THR A 26 17.12 3.14 15.99
CA THR A 26 17.34 3.68 14.65
C THR A 26 17.08 2.59 13.62
N VAL A 27 16.16 2.82 12.69
CA VAL A 27 15.83 1.86 11.62
C VAL A 27 16.30 2.35 10.26
N GLU A 28 16.78 1.41 9.45
CA GLU A 28 17.11 1.62 8.04
C GLU A 28 15.92 1.16 7.20
N VAL A 29 15.39 2.06 6.37
CA VAL A 29 14.26 1.76 5.47
C VAL A 29 14.77 1.64 4.04
N ASN A 30 14.81 0.41 3.53
CA ASN A 30 15.10 0.15 2.13
C ASN A 30 13.80 -0.04 1.34
N THR A 31 13.64 0.67 0.23
CA THR A 31 12.50 0.51 -0.68
C THR A 31 12.96 0.45 -2.12
N TRP A 32 12.23 -0.30 -2.94
CA TRP A 32 12.43 -0.37 -4.37
C TRP A 32 11.10 -0.62 -5.07
N VAL A 33 11.09 -0.40 -6.37
CA VAL A 33 9.92 -0.59 -7.23
C VAL A 33 10.19 -1.69 -8.24
N SER A 34 9.13 -2.35 -8.67
CA SER A 34 9.17 -3.37 -9.73
C SER A 34 7.91 -3.25 -10.58
N ALA A 35 7.95 -3.75 -11.81
CA ALA A 35 6.74 -3.92 -12.60
C ALA A 35 5.80 -4.92 -11.92
N ASN A 36 4.49 -4.68 -11.99
CA ASN A 36 3.47 -5.63 -11.55
C ASN A 36 2.43 -5.84 -12.67
N GLY A 37 2.72 -6.80 -13.55
CA GLY A 37 1.96 -7.00 -14.78
C GLY A 37 2.08 -5.81 -15.74
N LYS A 38 1.11 -5.67 -16.66
CA LYS A 38 1.17 -4.64 -17.72
C LYS A 38 0.76 -3.24 -17.28
N ASN A 39 -0.02 -3.11 -16.21
CA ASN A 39 -0.66 -1.83 -15.80
C ASN A 39 -0.49 -1.53 -14.31
N GLY A 40 0.42 -2.23 -13.63
CA GLY A 40 0.65 -2.07 -12.20
C GLY A 40 2.12 -1.86 -11.90
N MET A 41 2.37 -1.26 -10.75
CA MET A 41 3.68 -1.17 -10.13
C MET A 41 3.61 -1.86 -8.78
N ARG A 42 4.69 -2.53 -8.39
CA ARG A 42 4.88 -3.02 -7.03
C ARG A 42 5.89 -2.13 -6.33
N ARG A 43 5.66 -1.87 -5.05
CA ARG A 43 6.65 -1.24 -4.17
C ARG A 43 6.87 -2.14 -2.97
N ASP A 44 8.14 -2.44 -2.75
CA ASP A 44 8.60 -3.28 -1.66
C ASP A 44 9.32 -2.43 -0.61
N TRP A 45 9.27 -2.89 0.63
CA TRP A 45 9.98 -2.33 1.77
C TRP A 45 10.66 -3.43 2.56
N HIS A 46 11.89 -3.15 2.98
CA HIS A 46 12.64 -3.93 3.95
C HIS A 46 13.19 -2.98 5.01
N ILE A 47 12.62 -3.06 6.20
CA ILE A 47 13.00 -2.26 7.35
C ILE A 47 13.89 -3.11 8.24
N ARG A 48 15.05 -2.57 8.61
CA ARG A 48 16.02 -3.23 9.49
C ARG A 48 16.39 -2.34 10.67
N ASP A 49 16.73 -2.95 11.77
CA ASP A 49 17.40 -2.27 12.88
C ASP A 49 18.83 -1.91 12.45
N SER A 50 19.21 -0.65 12.60
CA SER A 50 20.48 -0.14 12.05
C SER A 50 21.69 -0.61 12.86
N MET A 51 21.51 -0.95 14.13
CA MET A 51 22.62 -1.43 14.97
C MET A 51 22.87 -2.92 14.80
N THR A 52 21.81 -3.71 14.77
CA THR A 52 21.88 -5.18 14.75
C THR A 52 21.81 -5.76 13.33
N GLY A 53 21.29 -4.99 12.36
CA GLY A 53 21.02 -5.45 11.01
C GLY A 53 19.84 -6.41 10.88
N HIS A 54 19.14 -6.72 11.99
CA HIS A 54 17.99 -7.62 11.98
C HIS A 54 16.81 -7.02 11.22
N THR A 55 16.04 -7.87 10.56
CA THR A 55 14.80 -7.45 9.90
C THR A 55 13.77 -7.09 10.97
N THR A 56 13.20 -5.90 10.84
CA THR A 56 12.11 -5.40 11.68
C THR A 56 10.78 -5.72 10.98
N LEU A 57 10.70 -5.37 9.69
CA LEU A 57 9.49 -5.49 8.89
C LEU A 57 9.84 -5.68 7.42
N LYS A 58 9.05 -6.50 6.72
CA LYS A 58 9.00 -6.56 5.26
C LYS A 58 7.60 -6.22 4.80
N ALA A 59 7.47 -5.44 3.73
CA ALA A 59 6.17 -5.16 3.15
C ALA A 59 6.24 -5.12 1.63
N THR A 60 5.10 -5.40 1.00
CA THR A 60 4.88 -5.25 -0.43
C THR A 60 3.54 -4.56 -0.65
N SER A 61 3.46 -3.73 -1.68
CA SER A 61 2.23 -3.07 -2.08
C SER A 61 2.07 -3.06 -3.59
N LYS A 62 0.83 -3.18 -4.04
CA LYS A 62 0.45 -3.10 -5.44
C LYS A 62 -0.21 -1.76 -5.71
N TRP A 63 0.28 -1.10 -6.75
CA TRP A 63 -0.15 0.22 -7.16
C TRP A 63 -0.73 0.17 -8.56
N VAL A 64 -1.84 0.86 -8.74
CA VAL A 64 -2.53 1.00 -10.02
C VAL A 64 -2.79 2.48 -10.30
N MET A 65 -2.89 2.84 -11.57
CA MET A 65 -3.31 4.18 -11.95
C MET A 65 -4.82 4.30 -11.95
N MET A 66 -5.31 5.42 -11.44
CA MET A 66 -6.72 5.80 -11.50
C MET A 66 -6.86 7.18 -12.12
N ASN A 67 -7.89 7.36 -12.94
CA ASN A 67 -8.25 8.67 -13.47
C ASN A 67 -9.05 9.46 -12.42
N LYS A 68 -8.59 10.68 -12.12
CA LYS A 68 -9.17 11.58 -11.12
C LYS A 68 -10.61 11.98 -11.43
N LEU A 69 -10.94 12.20 -12.71
CA LEU A 69 -12.26 12.66 -13.13
C LEU A 69 -13.25 11.50 -13.26
N THR A 70 -12.85 10.41 -13.91
CA THR A 70 -13.76 9.28 -14.18
C THR A 70 -13.81 8.25 -13.05
N ARG A 71 -12.84 8.30 -12.11
CA ARG A 71 -12.63 7.31 -11.04
C ARG A 71 -12.48 5.87 -11.55
N LYS A 72 -12.11 5.70 -12.81
CA LYS A 72 -11.82 4.40 -13.44
C LYS A 72 -10.33 4.10 -13.40
N LEU A 73 -10.00 2.81 -13.29
CA LEU A 73 -8.63 2.33 -13.48
C LEU A 73 -8.15 2.71 -14.89
N ALA A 74 -6.93 3.20 -14.97
CA ALA A 74 -6.28 3.61 -16.19
C ALA A 74 -5.01 2.79 -16.41
N ARG A 75 -4.61 2.66 -17.68
CA ARG A 75 -3.29 2.11 -18.02
C ARG A 75 -2.20 3.12 -17.69
N ILE A 76 -1.01 2.62 -17.41
CA ILE A 76 0.21 3.42 -17.27
C ILE A 76 0.53 3.99 -18.66
N PRO A 77 0.52 5.33 -18.87
CA PRO A 77 0.94 5.89 -20.15
C PRO A 77 2.42 5.59 -20.41
N ASP A 78 2.78 5.34 -21.67
CA ASP A 78 4.15 4.94 -22.05
C ASP A 78 5.23 5.92 -21.58
N GLU A 79 4.95 7.23 -21.60
CA GLU A 79 5.85 8.25 -21.04
C GLU A 79 6.14 7.99 -19.55
N VAL A 80 5.10 7.69 -18.77
CA VAL A 80 5.25 7.43 -17.34
C VAL A 80 5.94 6.09 -17.11
N HIS A 81 5.67 5.09 -17.96
CA HIS A 81 6.38 3.82 -17.91
C HIS A 81 7.87 4.03 -18.14
N THR A 82 8.22 4.76 -19.20
CA THR A 82 9.62 5.07 -19.59
C THR A 82 10.36 5.83 -18.48
N ASP A 83 9.67 6.73 -17.77
CA ASP A 83 10.26 7.47 -16.66
C ASP A 83 10.56 6.59 -15.43
N ILE A 84 9.77 5.53 -15.18
CA ILE A 84 9.85 4.72 -13.96
C ILE A 84 10.63 3.42 -14.17
N GLU A 85 10.57 2.85 -15.38
CA GLU A 85 11.19 1.58 -15.75
C GLU A 85 12.69 1.48 -15.39
N PRO A 86 13.53 2.53 -15.55
CA PRO A 86 14.94 2.48 -15.14
C PRO A 86 15.16 2.22 -13.65
N TYR A 87 14.15 2.49 -12.81
CA TYR A 87 14.21 2.27 -11.37
C TYR A 87 13.69 0.89 -10.95
N PHE A 88 13.20 0.08 -11.89
CA PHE A 88 12.69 -1.25 -11.59
C PHE A 88 13.82 -2.20 -11.19
N VAL A 89 13.66 -2.81 -10.02
CA VAL A 89 14.56 -3.82 -9.47
C VAL A 89 13.82 -5.16 -9.47
N GLY A 90 14.42 -6.20 -10.04
CA GLY A 90 13.84 -7.55 -10.14
C GLY A 90 13.81 -8.36 -8.84
N ARG A 91 13.94 -7.72 -7.67
CA ARG A 91 13.96 -8.39 -6.35
C ARG A 91 12.62 -8.20 -5.62
N SER A 92 12.26 -9.14 -4.77
CA SER A 92 11.06 -9.10 -3.92
C SER A 92 11.43 -9.03 -2.44
N ALA A 93 10.73 -8.25 -1.63
CA ALA A 93 10.93 -8.27 -0.18
C ALA A 93 10.29 -9.54 0.44
N ILE A 94 9.14 -9.95 -0.10
CA ILE A 94 8.38 -11.13 0.32
C ILE A 94 8.38 -12.12 -0.85
N VAL A 95 8.97 -13.30 -0.67
CA VAL A 95 9.06 -14.32 -1.74
C VAL A 95 7.70 -15.00 -1.93
N ASP A 96 7.07 -15.38 -0.83
CA ASP A 96 5.76 -16.02 -0.79
C ASP A 96 4.67 -14.97 -0.54
N GLU A 97 4.51 -14.02 -1.49
CA GLU A 97 3.44 -13.03 -1.40
C GLU A 97 2.09 -13.73 -1.31
N ASP A 98 1.30 -13.39 -0.28
CA ASP A 98 -0.05 -13.91 -0.15
C ASP A 98 -0.95 -13.20 -1.17
N ASN A 99 -1.14 -13.88 -2.30
CA ASN A 99 -1.99 -13.43 -3.39
C ASN A 99 -3.44 -13.93 -3.23
N SER A 100 -3.77 -14.57 -2.10
CA SER A 100 -5.13 -14.97 -1.84
C SER A 100 -6.03 -13.73 -1.71
N LYS A 101 -7.23 -13.83 -2.26
CA LYS A 101 -8.23 -12.79 -2.06
C LYS A 101 -8.69 -12.91 -0.61
N LEU A 102 -8.53 -11.83 0.16
CA LEU A 102 -9.10 -11.76 1.50
C LEU A 102 -10.61 -12.04 1.40
N PRO A 103 -11.13 -13.06 2.11
CA PRO A 103 -12.53 -13.36 2.08
C PRO A 103 -13.30 -12.17 2.66
N LYS A 104 -14.34 -11.73 1.97
CA LYS A 104 -15.29 -10.78 2.55
C LYS A 104 -16.00 -11.47 3.71
N LEU A 105 -16.13 -10.78 4.84
CA LEU A 105 -17.04 -11.23 5.91
C LEU A 105 -18.47 -11.30 5.34
N PRO A 106 -19.25 -12.36 5.64
CA PRO A 106 -20.56 -12.57 5.03
C PRO A 106 -21.52 -11.41 5.35
N GLU A 107 -21.90 -10.65 4.33
CA GLU A 107 -22.72 -9.41 4.41
C GLU A 107 -24.11 -9.66 5.06
N GLY A 108 -24.59 -10.91 5.08
CA GLY A 108 -25.87 -11.32 5.66
C GLY A 108 -25.86 -11.68 7.16
N GLN A 109 -24.71 -11.65 7.84
CA GLN A 109 -24.57 -11.89 9.30
C GLN A 109 -23.81 -10.77 10.00
N SER A 110 -23.76 -9.57 9.40
CA SER A 110 -22.78 -8.51 9.70
C SER A 110 -22.80 -7.96 11.14
N THR A 111 -23.78 -8.30 11.97
CA THR A 111 -23.78 -8.02 13.42
C THR A 111 -23.66 -9.26 14.30
N CYS A 112 -23.89 -10.47 13.79
CA CYS A 112 -23.82 -11.72 14.55
C CYS A 112 -22.51 -12.49 14.38
N ALA A 113 -21.80 -12.33 13.26
CA ALA A 113 -20.51 -12.99 13.00
C ALA A 113 -19.30 -12.11 13.34
N ALA A 114 -19.44 -10.78 13.24
CA ALA A 114 -18.40 -9.84 13.61
C ALA A 114 -18.38 -9.68 15.14
N LYS A 115 -17.24 -9.99 15.77
CA LYS A 115 -17.08 -9.84 17.22
C LYS A 115 -17.23 -8.38 17.68
N TYR A 116 -16.86 -7.43 16.83
CA TYR A 116 -16.93 -5.99 17.10
C TYR A 116 -17.35 -5.24 15.84
N VAL A 117 -18.29 -4.31 15.98
CA VAL A 117 -18.73 -3.40 14.92
C VAL A 117 -18.79 -1.99 15.49
N ARG A 118 -18.15 -1.05 14.81
CA ARG A 118 -18.25 0.39 15.11
C ARG A 118 -18.75 1.11 13.88
N THR A 119 -19.84 1.84 14.02
CA THR A 119 -20.46 2.64 12.96
C THR A 119 -20.18 4.12 13.18
N GLY A 120 -20.51 4.95 12.18
CA GLY A 120 -20.37 6.42 12.29
C GLY A 120 -18.93 6.93 12.21
N LEU A 121 -18.02 6.15 11.63
CA LEU A 121 -16.65 6.61 11.35
C LEU A 121 -16.71 7.67 10.25
N THR A 122 -16.32 8.90 10.58
CA THR A 122 -16.21 10.01 9.62
C THR A 122 -14.79 10.53 9.62
N PRO A 123 -14.20 10.76 8.43
CA PRO A 123 -12.86 11.33 8.35
C PRO A 123 -12.88 12.78 8.85
N THR A 124 -11.85 13.13 9.62
CA THR A 124 -11.55 14.50 10.02
C THR A 124 -10.73 15.20 8.93
N VAL A 125 -10.58 16.53 9.04
CA VAL A 125 -9.69 17.29 8.14
C VAL A 125 -8.25 16.76 8.20
N ALA A 126 -7.81 16.29 9.37
CA ALA A 126 -6.49 15.69 9.53
C ALA A 126 -6.35 14.32 8.85
N ASP A 127 -7.45 13.65 8.50
CA ASP A 127 -7.41 12.37 7.79
C ASP A 127 -7.32 12.56 6.27
N VAL A 128 -7.71 13.74 5.76
CA VAL A 128 -7.70 14.10 4.33
C VAL A 128 -6.38 14.81 4.01
N ILE A 129 -5.28 14.05 4.07
CA ILE A 129 -3.93 14.56 3.74
C ILE A 129 -3.56 14.26 2.26
N GLY A 130 -4.36 13.45 1.56
CA GLY A 130 -4.12 13.14 0.15
C GLY A 130 -4.17 14.39 -0.74
N ILE A 131 -3.16 14.57 -1.59
CA ILE A 131 -3.06 15.66 -2.60
C ILE A 131 -4.29 15.68 -3.54
N ASP A 132 -5.04 14.58 -3.59
CA ASP A 132 -6.20 14.34 -4.42
C ASP A 132 -7.55 14.31 -3.66
N LEU A 133 -7.59 14.78 -2.41
CA LEU A 133 -8.74 14.69 -1.48
C LEU A 133 -9.08 13.24 -1.06
N GLY A 134 -8.14 12.31 -1.20
CA GLY A 134 -8.24 10.99 -0.58
C GLY A 134 -7.93 11.04 0.92
N THR A 135 -8.61 10.19 1.70
CA THR A 135 -8.20 9.86 3.06
C THR A 135 -6.83 9.18 3.00
N SER A 136 -5.92 9.53 3.92
CA SER A 136 -4.62 8.86 4.00
C SER A 136 -4.79 7.35 4.15
N ASN A 137 -4.05 6.56 3.37
CA ASN A 137 -4.05 5.10 3.50
C ASN A 137 -3.67 4.65 4.92
N SER A 138 -2.84 5.43 5.62
CA SER A 138 -2.47 5.15 7.02
C SER A 138 -3.66 5.23 7.98
N CYS A 139 -4.67 6.06 7.69
CA CYS A 139 -5.87 6.18 8.53
C CYS A 139 -6.81 4.99 8.34
N ILE A 140 -6.74 4.31 7.20
CA ILE A 140 -7.56 3.11 6.89
C ILE A 140 -6.95 1.87 7.55
N SER A 141 -5.63 1.83 7.76
CA SER A 141 -4.92 0.66 8.29
C SER A 141 -4.91 0.52 9.82
N VAL A 142 -5.47 1.47 10.59
CA VAL A 142 -5.50 1.41 12.06
C VAL A 142 -6.81 0.80 12.54
N LEU A 143 -7.00 -0.51 12.35
CA LEU A 143 -8.04 -1.30 13.00
C LEU A 143 -7.56 -2.75 13.19
N GLU A 144 -6.78 -2.98 14.25
CA GLU A 144 -6.73 -4.25 14.99
C GLU A 144 -6.99 -3.97 16.47
#